data_AF-A0A962RRC5-F1
#
_entry.id   AF-A0A962RRC5-F1
#
_cell.length_a   1.000
_cell.length_b   1.000
_cell.length_c   1.000
_cell.angle_alpha   90.00
_cell.angle_beta   90.00
_cell.angle_gamma   90.00
#
_symmetry.space_group_name_H-M   'P 1'
#
loop_
_entity.id
_entity.type
_entity.pdbx_description
1 polymer ?
#
loop_
_entity_poly.entity_id
_entity_poly.type
_entity_poly.pdbx_seq_one_letter_code
_entity_poly.pdbx_strand_id
1 'polypeptide(L)'
;MNVFLVDRRDFLRLGLAAGTGLVLGVRLAGAADDAAPAAVTPDVFVRIGEDDTVTVIVKHIEFGQGTFTGLPTVVAEELDCDWSRVRAVGAPADPARYANLNWGGAQGTGGSSSMNNAYTQMRRAGATARAMLVAAAARAWQVRPGEITVHRGVLRHAASGREARFGEFAAAARAEAVPKNVALKDPADFVYIGHDLPRLDIPAKSDGSAVYTQDFRLPGMLTALVAHPRRFGAGVARVDDAAARAVDGVVEVLTLPSGVAVVARDFWTARKGREALAVEWDETKACRRSSDDILDQYRTLAAQPGLVARADGDAAGALAAAATTLDADYEFPYLAHAAMEPMNAVARFENGALEMWYG
;
A
#
# COMPACT_ATOMS: atom_id res chain seq x y z
N MET A 1 19.42 -10.54 6.07
CA MET A 1 20.59 -9.68 6.25
C MET A 1 21.47 -9.80 5.02
N ASN A 2 21.44 -8.77 4.18
CA ASN A 2 22.44 -8.36 3.19
C ASN A 2 22.09 -6.89 2.93
N VAL A 3 22.78 -6.00 3.63
CA VAL A 3 22.57 -4.55 3.51
C VAL A 3 23.33 -4.11 2.28
N PHE A 4 22.63 -3.70 1.23
CA PHE A 4 23.26 -3.02 0.11
C PHE A 4 23.53 -1.57 0.52
N LEU A 5 24.71 -1.30 1.06
CA LEU A 5 25.29 0.04 1.09
C LEU A 5 25.84 0.32 -0.31
N VAL A 6 25.13 1.14 -1.08
CA VAL A 6 25.63 1.61 -2.38
C VAL A 6 26.60 2.76 -2.12
N ASP A 7 27.89 2.54 -2.38
CA ASP A 7 28.91 3.60 -2.36
C ASP A 7 28.71 4.55 -3.56
N ARG A 8 28.95 5.85 -3.34
CA ARG A 8 28.92 6.90 -4.38
C ARG A 8 29.73 6.54 -5.64
N ARG A 9 30.79 5.74 -5.51
CA ARG A 9 31.63 5.28 -6.63
C ARG A 9 31.01 4.15 -7.45
N ASP A 10 30.16 3.33 -6.86
CA ASP A 10 29.45 2.27 -7.59
C ASP A 10 28.21 2.80 -8.31
N PHE A 11 27.56 3.84 -7.77
CA PHE A 11 26.52 4.61 -8.47
C PHE A 11 27.03 5.24 -9.77
N LEU A 12 28.27 5.75 -9.79
CA LEU A 12 28.88 6.34 -10.98
C LEU A 12 29.38 5.28 -11.99
N ARG A 13 29.73 4.08 -11.53
CA ARG A 13 30.15 2.97 -12.42
C ARG A 13 28.97 2.30 -13.13
N LEU A 14 27.79 2.24 -12.51
CA LEU A 14 26.57 1.81 -13.18
C LEU A 14 26.02 2.83 -14.20
N GLY A 15 26.52 4.06 -14.21
CA GLY A 15 26.11 5.12 -15.15
C GLY A 15 26.76 5.10 -16.54
N LEU A 16 27.72 4.20 -16.80
CA LEU A 16 28.55 4.25 -18.02
C LEU A 16 28.25 3.17 -19.07
N ALA A 17 27.22 2.35 -18.89
CA ALA A 17 26.85 1.32 -19.86
C ALA A 17 25.33 1.18 -20.04
N ALA A 18 24.66 2.29 -20.39
CA ALA A 18 23.47 2.35 -21.24
C ALA A 18 22.90 3.77 -21.16
N GLY A 19 23.17 4.58 -22.18
CA GLY A 19 22.45 5.82 -22.39
C GLY A 19 21.00 5.50 -22.72
N THR A 20 20.09 5.69 -21.78
CA THR A 20 18.72 6.19 -21.96
C THR A 20 18.18 6.45 -20.55
N GLY A 21 17.45 7.55 -20.39
CA GLY A 21 17.05 8.07 -19.09
C GLY A 21 16.32 7.03 -18.23
N LEU A 22 16.51 7.15 -16.92
CA LEU A 22 15.73 6.45 -15.91
C LEU A 22 14.24 6.81 -16.08
N VAL A 23 13.54 6.02 -16.88
CA VAL A 23 12.08 5.94 -16.85
C VAL A 23 11.76 4.97 -15.71
N LEU A 24 11.28 5.49 -14.58
CA LEU A 24 10.59 4.70 -13.56
C LEU A 24 9.25 4.22 -14.15
N GLY A 25 9.33 3.26 -15.07
CA GLY A 25 8.20 2.48 -15.53
C GLY A 25 8.04 1.31 -14.55
N VAL A 26 6.97 1.32 -13.75
CA VAL A 26 6.54 0.15 -13.00
C VAL A 26 6.15 -0.92 -14.01
N ARG A 27 7.08 -1.82 -14.37
CA ARG A 27 6.72 -3.08 -15.02
C ARG A 27 6.05 -3.94 -13.97
N LEU A 28 4.72 -4.03 -14.03
CA LEU A 28 3.96 -5.08 -13.35
C LEU A 28 4.35 -6.40 -14.01
N ALA A 29 5.32 -7.09 -13.43
CA ALA A 29 5.66 -8.44 -13.85
C ALA A 29 4.51 -9.37 -13.44
N GLY A 30 3.66 -9.71 -14.41
CA GLY A 30 2.66 -10.77 -14.27
C GLY A 30 3.32 -12.12 -14.50
N ALA A 31 3.41 -12.91 -13.44
CA ALA A 31 3.39 -14.37 -13.37
C ALA A 31 3.92 -14.74 -11.97
N ALA A 32 3.03 -15.09 -11.05
CA ALA A 32 3.44 -15.73 -9.81
C ALA A 32 3.46 -17.23 -10.07
N ASP A 33 4.66 -17.81 -10.12
CA ASP A 33 4.82 -19.25 -9.92
C ASP A 33 4.34 -19.62 -8.51
N ASP A 34 3.65 -20.76 -8.40
CA ASP A 34 3.17 -21.35 -7.14
C ASP A 34 4.36 -21.77 -6.25
N ALA A 35 4.99 -20.79 -5.61
CA ALA A 35 5.91 -21.03 -4.51
C ALA A 35 5.10 -21.29 -3.23
N ALA A 36 5.43 -22.38 -2.54
CA ALA A 36 4.84 -22.71 -1.24
C ALA A 36 4.96 -21.50 -0.30
N PRO A 37 3.85 -21.08 0.37
CA PRO A 37 3.85 -19.84 1.13
C PRO A 37 4.83 -19.94 2.30
N ALA A 38 5.74 -18.98 2.40
CA ALA A 38 6.58 -18.79 3.57
C ALA A 38 5.70 -18.65 4.82
N ALA A 39 6.15 -19.22 5.94
CA ALA A 39 5.43 -19.14 7.21
C ALA A 39 5.19 -17.67 7.59
N VAL A 40 3.92 -17.25 7.56
CA VAL A 40 3.51 -15.92 8.01
C VAL A 40 3.54 -15.92 9.53
N THR A 41 4.39 -15.10 10.12
CA THR A 41 4.35 -14.83 11.56
C THR A 41 3.15 -13.92 11.83
N PRO A 42 2.14 -14.36 12.62
CA PRO A 42 0.90 -13.60 12.79
C PRO A 42 1.09 -12.19 13.35
N ASP A 43 2.09 -12.01 14.22
CA ASP A 43 2.45 -10.72 14.83
C ASP A 43 2.79 -9.62 13.81
N VAL A 44 3.06 -9.99 12.55
CA VAL A 44 3.30 -9.05 11.45
C VAL A 44 2.01 -8.33 11.05
N PHE A 45 0.87 -9.03 11.06
CA PHE A 45 -0.41 -8.51 10.54
C PHE A 45 -1.51 -8.37 11.60
N VAL A 46 -1.39 -9.05 12.73
CA VAL A 46 -2.40 -9.08 13.79
C VAL A 46 -1.72 -8.88 15.13
N ARG A 47 -2.21 -7.91 15.90
CA ARG A 47 -1.84 -7.73 17.30
C ARG A 47 -3.09 -7.83 18.16
N ILE A 48 -3.02 -8.64 19.20
CA ILE A 48 -4.09 -8.77 20.18
C ILE A 48 -3.57 -8.19 21.49
N GLY A 49 -4.32 -7.22 22.02
CA GLY A 49 -4.08 -6.60 23.32
C GLY A 49 -4.70 -7.42 24.46
N GLU A 50 -4.20 -7.23 25.67
CA GLU A 50 -4.77 -7.83 26.90
C GLU A 50 -6.18 -7.27 27.21
N ASP A 51 -6.56 -6.16 26.58
CA ASP A 51 -7.87 -5.51 26.62
C ASP A 51 -8.86 -6.03 25.55
N ASP A 52 -8.53 -7.16 24.91
CA ASP A 52 -9.22 -7.77 23.77
C ASP A 52 -9.17 -6.98 22.45
N THR A 53 -8.45 -5.86 22.38
CA THR A 53 -8.36 -5.08 21.15
C THR A 53 -7.58 -5.87 20.09
N VAL A 54 -8.20 -6.07 18.91
CA VAL A 54 -7.58 -6.71 17.75
C VAL A 54 -7.14 -5.64 16.77
N THR A 55 -5.84 -5.35 16.73
CA THR A 55 -5.26 -4.40 15.79
C THR A 55 -4.73 -5.13 14.56
N VAL A 56 -5.28 -4.81 13.40
CA VAL A 56 -4.86 -5.34 12.10
C VAL A 56 -3.93 -4.33 11.43
N ILE A 57 -2.74 -4.80 11.05
CA ILE A 57 -1.74 -4.01 10.33
C ILE A 57 -2.02 -4.13 8.84
N VAL A 58 -2.41 -3.01 8.23
CA VAL A 58 -2.82 -2.91 6.84
C VAL A 58 -1.62 -2.48 5.99
N LYS A 59 -1.11 -3.39 5.15
CA LYS A 59 0.07 -3.15 4.30
C LYS A 59 -0.18 -2.29 3.05
N HIS A 60 -1.43 -1.92 2.82
CA HIS A 60 -1.89 -1.17 1.65
C HIS A 60 -2.53 0.15 2.11
N ILE A 61 -2.19 1.25 1.43
CA ILE A 61 -2.74 2.58 1.69
C ILE A 61 -4.24 2.64 1.32
N GLU A 62 -5.03 3.37 2.10
CA GLU A 62 -6.45 3.64 1.84
C GLU A 62 -6.65 4.84 0.91
N PHE A 63 -7.08 4.59 -0.33
CA PHE A 63 -7.39 5.61 -1.34
C PHE A 63 -8.89 5.70 -1.65
N GLY A 64 -9.75 5.23 -0.73
CA GLY A 64 -11.20 5.17 -0.91
C GLY A 64 -11.71 3.77 -1.27
N GLN A 65 -10.82 2.83 -1.61
CA GLN A 65 -11.20 1.46 -1.98
C GLN A 65 -11.65 0.56 -0.80
N GLY A 66 -11.60 1.05 0.44
CA GLY A 66 -12.07 0.31 1.62
C GLY A 66 -11.12 -0.75 2.14
N THR A 67 -9.84 -0.69 1.79
CA THR A 67 -8.81 -1.64 2.24
C THR A 67 -8.58 -1.60 3.75
N PHE A 68 -8.67 -0.42 4.37
CA PHE A 68 -8.57 -0.26 5.83
C PHE A 68 -9.75 -0.83 6.62
N THR A 69 -10.81 -1.28 5.94
CA THR A 69 -11.89 -2.06 6.54
C THR A 69 -11.84 -3.50 6.04
N GLY A 70 -11.74 -3.70 4.73
CA GLY A 70 -11.83 -5.01 4.10
C GLY A 70 -10.73 -5.98 4.51
N LEU A 71 -9.47 -5.56 4.64
CA LEU A 71 -8.42 -6.47 5.11
C LEU A 71 -8.59 -6.84 6.59
N PRO A 72 -8.94 -5.90 7.49
CA PRO A 72 -9.39 -6.26 8.84
C PRO A 72 -10.60 -7.19 8.89
N THR A 73 -11.59 -7.02 8.01
CA THR A 73 -12.74 -7.94 7.90
C THR A 73 -12.28 -9.37 7.63
N VAL A 74 -11.33 -9.55 6.71
CA VAL A 74 -10.76 -10.85 6.37
C VAL A 74 -10.04 -11.50 7.56
N VAL A 75 -9.27 -10.71 8.33
CA VAL A 75 -8.63 -11.21 9.56
C VAL A 75 -9.68 -11.57 10.60
N ALA A 76 -10.67 -10.71 10.82
CA ALA A 76 -11.70 -10.89 11.84
C ALA A 76 -12.56 -12.14 11.59
N GLU A 77 -12.88 -12.39 10.32
CA GLU A 77 -13.58 -13.60 9.88
C GLU A 77 -12.83 -14.87 10.34
N GLU A 78 -11.55 -14.97 9.99
CA GLU A 78 -10.75 -16.13 10.33
C GLU A 78 -10.42 -16.17 11.82
N LEU A 79 -10.15 -15.03 12.45
CA LEU A 79 -9.83 -14.99 13.88
C LEU A 79 -11.06 -15.34 14.75
N ASP A 80 -12.27 -15.14 14.22
CA ASP A 80 -13.54 -15.23 14.95
C ASP A 80 -13.59 -14.27 16.14
N CYS A 81 -13.13 -13.04 15.91
CA CYS A 81 -13.15 -11.96 16.90
C CYS A 81 -14.42 -11.11 16.79
N ASP A 82 -14.79 -10.43 17.87
CA ASP A 82 -15.86 -9.43 17.82
C ASP A 82 -15.42 -8.20 17.00
N TRP A 83 -16.14 -7.89 15.92
CA TRP A 83 -15.86 -6.72 15.05
C TRP A 83 -15.71 -5.40 15.83
N SER A 84 -16.47 -5.22 16.91
CA SER A 84 -16.40 -4.01 17.74
C SER A 84 -15.01 -3.76 18.37
N ARG A 85 -14.20 -4.82 18.50
CA ARG A 85 -12.83 -4.80 19.05
C ARG A 85 -11.75 -4.64 17.99
N VAL A 86 -12.13 -4.62 16.71
CA VAL A 86 -11.17 -4.53 15.60
C VAL A 86 -10.74 -3.07 15.39
N ARG A 87 -9.44 -2.87 15.19
CA ARG A 87 -8.82 -1.60 14.81
C ARG A 87 -7.90 -1.84 13.62
N ALA A 88 -7.69 -0.82 12.79
CA ALA A 88 -6.78 -0.87 11.66
C ALA A 88 -5.69 0.18 11.81
N VAL A 89 -4.45 -0.20 11.52
CA VAL A 89 -3.30 0.71 11.47
C VAL A 89 -2.50 0.44 10.21
N GLY A 90 -1.89 1.49 9.64
CA GLY A 90 -0.99 1.33 8.50
C GLY A 90 0.28 0.58 8.88
N ALA A 91 0.77 -0.27 7.98
CA ALA A 91 2.08 -0.89 8.13
C ALA A 91 3.21 0.17 8.04
N PRO A 92 4.30 0.02 8.81
CA PRO A 92 5.50 0.82 8.61
C PRO A 92 6.14 0.50 7.24
N ALA A 93 7.07 1.35 6.81
CA ALA A 93 7.90 1.08 5.64
C ALA A 93 8.88 -0.07 5.94
N ASP A 94 8.49 -1.28 5.58
CA ASP A 94 9.27 -2.51 5.72
C ASP A 94 8.87 -3.49 4.59
N PRO A 95 9.43 -3.32 3.38
CA PRO A 95 9.05 -4.13 2.23
C PRO A 95 9.35 -5.62 2.44
N ALA A 96 10.30 -5.98 3.30
CA ALA A 96 10.59 -7.38 3.59
C ALA A 96 9.39 -8.10 4.25
N ARG A 97 8.56 -7.37 4.99
CA ARG A 97 7.36 -7.90 5.67
C ARG A 97 6.05 -7.53 4.97
N TYR A 98 6.00 -6.36 4.34
CA TYR A 98 4.76 -5.73 3.88
C TYR A 98 4.72 -5.49 2.37
N ALA A 99 5.56 -6.16 1.59
CA ALA A 99 5.52 -6.08 0.14
C ALA A 99 4.13 -6.42 -0.44
N ASN A 100 3.81 -5.73 -1.52
CA ASN A 100 2.84 -6.19 -2.50
C ASN A 100 3.47 -7.35 -3.27
N LEU A 101 2.95 -8.56 -3.05
CA LEU A 101 3.51 -9.79 -3.63
C LEU A 101 3.45 -9.80 -5.17
N ASN A 102 2.61 -8.96 -5.78
CA ASN A 102 2.52 -8.86 -7.23
C ASN A 102 3.61 -7.94 -7.83
N TRP A 103 4.36 -7.22 -6.99
CA TRP A 103 5.29 -6.15 -7.40
C TRP A 103 6.75 -6.46 -7.08
N GLY A 104 7.12 -7.74 -7.04
CA GLY A 104 8.53 -8.14 -6.90
C GLY A 104 9.20 -7.65 -5.61
N GLY A 105 8.45 -7.52 -4.51
CA GLY A 105 8.98 -7.11 -3.21
C GLY A 105 8.82 -5.63 -2.87
N ALA A 106 8.26 -4.81 -3.76
CA ALA A 106 7.93 -3.41 -3.43
C ALA A 106 6.71 -3.33 -2.49
N GLN A 107 6.76 -2.43 -1.51
CA GLN A 107 5.60 -2.08 -0.68
C GLN A 107 4.86 -0.91 -1.31
N GLY A 108 3.56 -1.09 -1.60
CA GLY A 108 2.74 -0.05 -2.21
C GLY A 108 1.34 -0.51 -2.58
N THR A 109 0.50 0.46 -2.95
CA THR A 109 -0.88 0.26 -3.41
C THR A 109 -1.04 0.80 -4.82
N GLY A 110 -1.67 0.02 -5.70
CA GLY A 110 -1.99 0.42 -7.07
C GLY A 110 -2.56 -0.75 -7.87
N GLY A 111 -3.10 -0.46 -9.05
CA GLY A 111 -3.65 -1.47 -9.97
C GLY A 111 -4.78 -2.32 -9.35
N SER A 112 -5.54 -1.75 -8.41
CA SER A 112 -6.60 -2.44 -7.66
C SER A 112 -6.16 -3.76 -7.00
N SER A 113 -4.89 -3.85 -6.61
CA SER A 113 -4.29 -5.10 -6.15
C SER A 113 -4.51 -5.42 -4.68
N SER A 114 -4.92 -4.46 -3.83
CA SER A 114 -4.89 -4.61 -2.36
C SER A 114 -5.61 -5.86 -1.85
N MET A 115 -6.87 -6.08 -2.24
CA MET A 115 -7.65 -7.23 -1.77
C MET A 115 -7.13 -8.54 -2.37
N ASN A 116 -6.99 -8.61 -3.70
CA ASN A 116 -6.50 -9.82 -4.36
C ASN A 116 -5.11 -10.24 -3.83
N ASN A 117 -4.21 -9.29 -3.64
CA ASN A 117 -2.86 -9.55 -3.15
C ASN A 117 -2.82 -10.07 -1.71
N ALA A 118 -3.66 -9.50 -0.84
CA ALA A 118 -3.57 -9.75 0.60
C ALA A 118 -4.62 -10.73 1.12
N TYR A 119 -5.66 -11.08 0.36
CA TYR A 119 -6.80 -11.87 0.84
C TYR A 119 -6.36 -13.16 1.56
N THR A 120 -5.66 -14.05 0.86
CA THR A 120 -5.20 -15.32 1.44
C THR A 120 -4.17 -15.11 2.55
N GLN A 121 -3.31 -14.09 2.44
CA GLN A 121 -2.31 -13.77 3.47
C GLN A 121 -2.97 -13.34 4.79
N MET A 122 -3.97 -12.46 4.71
CA MET A 122 -4.73 -11.98 5.86
C MET A 122 -5.61 -13.08 6.46
N ARG A 123 -6.21 -13.94 5.63
CA ARG A 123 -6.95 -15.12 6.11
C ARG A 123 -6.06 -16.03 6.95
N ARG A 124 -4.87 -16.37 6.42
CA ARG A 124 -3.89 -17.19 7.15
C ARG A 124 -3.44 -16.51 8.44
N ALA A 125 -3.20 -15.19 8.43
CA ALA A 125 -2.81 -14.47 9.64
C ALA A 125 -3.88 -14.58 10.74
N GLY A 126 -5.17 -14.38 10.41
CA GLY A 126 -6.28 -14.54 11.35
C GLY A 126 -6.41 -15.98 11.87
N ALA A 127 -6.37 -16.98 10.98
CA ALA A 127 -6.49 -18.38 11.35
C ALA A 127 -5.32 -18.88 12.23
N THR A 128 -4.10 -18.41 11.94
CA THR A 128 -2.93 -18.73 12.75
C THR A 128 -2.98 -18.08 14.12
N ALA A 129 -3.40 -16.82 14.22
CA ALA A 129 -3.64 -16.17 15.52
C ALA A 129 -4.70 -16.93 16.35
N ARG A 130 -5.82 -17.35 15.73
CA ARG A 130 -6.86 -18.17 16.37
C ARG A 130 -6.29 -19.48 16.90
N ALA A 131 -5.50 -20.18 16.10
CA ALA A 131 -4.90 -21.45 16.49
C ALA A 131 -3.93 -21.29 17.67
N MET A 132 -3.13 -20.22 17.70
CA MET A 132 -2.22 -19.93 18.81
C MET A 132 -2.98 -19.59 20.11
N LEU A 133 -4.07 -18.83 20.03
CA LEU A 133 -4.96 -18.57 21.18
C LEU A 133 -5.60 -19.85 21.73
N VAL A 134 -6.11 -20.71 20.83
CA VAL A 134 -6.68 -22.00 21.20
C VAL A 134 -5.63 -22.91 21.84
N ALA A 135 -4.40 -22.94 21.31
CA ALA A 135 -3.31 -23.73 21.89
C ALA A 135 -2.93 -23.25 23.29
N ALA A 136 -2.82 -21.93 23.50
CA ALA A 136 -2.53 -21.34 24.80
C ALA A 136 -3.62 -21.66 25.82
N ALA A 137 -4.89 -21.48 25.44
CA ALA A 137 -6.03 -21.82 26.28
C ALA A 137 -6.08 -23.31 26.61
N ALA A 138 -5.89 -24.19 25.63
CA ALA A 138 -5.87 -25.64 25.81
C ALA A 138 -4.79 -26.08 26.79
N ARG A 139 -3.61 -25.47 26.72
CA ARG A 139 -2.49 -25.75 27.62
C ARG A 139 -2.79 -25.31 29.04
N ALA A 140 -3.30 -24.08 29.22
CA ALA A 140 -3.69 -23.57 30.53
C ALA A 140 -4.85 -24.37 31.15
N TRP A 141 -5.75 -24.84 30.30
CA TRP A 141 -6.92 -25.60 30.72
C TRP A 141 -6.67 -27.10 30.82
N GLN A 142 -5.51 -27.59 30.37
CA GLN A 142 -5.16 -29.01 30.33
C GLN A 142 -6.20 -29.85 29.55
N VAL A 143 -6.67 -29.34 28.41
CA VAL A 143 -7.63 -30.00 27.50
C VAL A 143 -7.04 -30.11 26.10
N ARG A 144 -7.68 -30.86 25.19
CA ARG A 144 -7.23 -30.88 23.79
C ARG A 144 -7.67 -29.60 23.07
N PRO A 145 -6.83 -29.02 22.19
CA PRO A 145 -7.20 -27.85 21.37
C PRO A 145 -8.53 -27.98 20.62
N GLY A 146 -8.83 -29.18 20.08
CA GLY A 146 -10.07 -29.44 19.36
C GLY A 146 -11.34 -29.46 20.22
N GLU A 147 -11.21 -29.37 21.54
CA GLU A 147 -12.35 -29.25 22.47
C GLU A 147 -12.69 -27.78 22.79
N ILE A 148 -11.87 -26.83 22.30
CA ILE A 148 -12.09 -25.40 22.48
C ILE A 148 -12.73 -24.81 21.25
N THR A 149 -13.90 -24.21 21.43
CA THR A 149 -14.57 -23.41 20.41
C THR A 149 -14.20 -21.94 20.57
N VAL A 150 -14.15 -21.21 19.45
CA VAL A 150 -13.99 -19.76 19.45
C VAL A 150 -15.24 -19.13 18.85
N HIS A 151 -15.78 -18.12 19.50
CA HIS A 151 -16.88 -17.33 18.96
C HIS A 151 -16.77 -15.89 19.46
N ARG A 152 -16.73 -14.92 18.55
CA ARG A 152 -16.69 -13.47 18.86
C ARG A 152 -15.64 -13.09 19.93
N GLY A 153 -14.45 -13.65 19.82
CA GLY A 153 -13.32 -13.35 20.70
C GLY A 153 -13.34 -14.09 22.05
N VAL A 154 -14.24 -15.06 22.22
CA VAL A 154 -14.35 -15.88 23.43
C VAL A 154 -13.92 -17.31 23.11
N LEU A 155 -12.93 -17.80 23.85
CA LEU A 155 -12.52 -19.20 23.90
C LEU A 155 -13.42 -19.92 24.90
N ARG A 156 -13.94 -21.08 24.53
CA ARG A 156 -14.86 -21.86 25.38
C ARG A 156 -14.56 -23.34 25.33
N HIS A 157 -14.48 -23.97 26.50
CA HIS A 157 -14.41 -25.42 26.65
C HIS A 157 -15.70 -25.94 27.29
N ALA A 158 -16.57 -26.53 26.47
CA ALA A 158 -17.94 -26.89 26.87
C ALA A 158 -18.00 -27.89 28.03
N ALA A 159 -17.15 -28.93 28.02
CA ALA A 159 -17.21 -30.00 29.02
C ALA A 159 -16.85 -29.54 30.43
N SER A 160 -16.03 -28.48 30.59
CA SER A 160 -15.70 -27.91 31.90
C SER A 160 -16.40 -26.59 32.20
N GLY A 161 -17.18 -26.04 31.26
CA GLY A 161 -17.78 -24.71 31.38
C GLY A 161 -16.78 -23.54 31.47
N ARG A 162 -15.51 -23.74 31.08
CA ARG A 162 -14.50 -22.68 31.13
C ARG A 162 -14.63 -21.78 29.91
N GLU A 163 -14.53 -20.49 30.16
CA GLU A 163 -14.55 -19.45 29.14
C GLU A 163 -13.52 -18.38 29.48
N ALA A 164 -12.93 -17.78 28.45
CA ALA A 164 -12.00 -16.65 28.57
C ALA A 164 -12.03 -15.84 27.28
N ARG A 165 -11.72 -14.55 27.36
CA ARG A 165 -11.56 -13.70 26.17
C ARG A 165 -10.13 -13.78 25.64
N PHE A 166 -9.92 -13.31 24.42
CA PHE A 166 -8.60 -13.35 23.78
C PHE A 166 -7.51 -12.63 24.58
N GLY A 167 -7.83 -11.51 25.22
CA GLY A 167 -6.88 -10.71 25.97
C GLY A 167 -6.21 -11.49 27.09
N GLU A 168 -6.96 -12.36 27.77
CA GLU A 168 -6.44 -13.23 28.85
C GLU A 168 -5.34 -14.18 28.37
N PHE A 169 -5.37 -14.59 27.10
CA PHE A 169 -4.39 -15.48 26.50
C PHE A 169 -3.45 -14.79 25.51
N ALA A 170 -3.55 -13.47 25.31
CA ALA A 170 -2.79 -12.76 24.28
C ALA A 170 -1.27 -12.91 24.48
N ALA A 171 -0.77 -12.75 25.70
CA ALA A 171 0.65 -12.92 26.02
C ALA A 171 1.11 -14.38 25.87
N ALA A 172 0.31 -15.33 26.36
CA ALA A 172 0.62 -16.76 26.27
C ALA A 172 0.63 -17.25 24.81
N ALA A 173 -0.31 -16.79 24.00
CA ALA A 173 -0.41 -17.13 22.58
C ALA A 173 0.83 -16.69 21.81
N ARG A 174 1.44 -15.53 22.12
CA ARG A 174 2.69 -15.09 21.46
C ARG A 174 3.88 -16.01 21.74
N ALA A 175 3.86 -16.72 22.86
CA ALA A 175 4.89 -17.71 23.20
C ALA A 175 4.63 -19.08 22.56
N GLU A 176 3.48 -19.27 21.91
CA GLU A 176 3.17 -20.52 21.21
C GLU A 176 3.99 -20.68 19.94
N ALA A 177 4.29 -21.94 19.60
CA ALA A 177 4.90 -22.26 18.32
C ALA A 177 3.92 -21.92 17.19
N VAL A 178 4.37 -21.12 16.21
CA VAL A 178 3.56 -20.76 15.04
C VAL A 178 3.22 -22.03 14.24
N PRO A 179 1.94 -22.40 14.10
CA PRO A 179 1.55 -23.57 13.31
C PRO A 179 1.99 -23.43 11.85
N LYS A 180 2.59 -24.49 11.30
CA LYS A 180 3.01 -24.51 9.88
C LYS A 180 1.84 -24.54 8.91
N ASN A 181 0.76 -25.22 9.31
CA ASN A 181 -0.47 -25.35 8.54
C ASN A 181 -1.65 -24.97 9.42
N VAL A 182 -2.56 -24.17 8.88
CA VAL A 182 -3.84 -23.81 9.51
C VAL A 182 -4.95 -24.02 8.51
N ALA A 183 -6.04 -24.62 8.97
CA ALA A 183 -7.26 -24.69 8.20
C ALA A 183 -7.93 -23.32 8.18
N LEU A 184 -8.19 -22.82 6.96
CA LEU A 184 -9.01 -21.64 6.75
C LEU A 184 -10.49 -22.05 6.83
N LYS A 185 -11.36 -21.12 7.25
CA LYS A 185 -12.81 -21.34 7.26
C LYS A 185 -13.35 -21.70 5.86
N ASP A 186 -14.42 -22.48 5.78
CA ASP A 186 -15.15 -22.63 4.52
C ASP A 186 -15.86 -21.29 4.24
N PRO A 187 -15.91 -20.81 2.98
CA PRO A 187 -16.72 -19.64 2.65
C PRO A 187 -18.19 -19.73 3.07
N ALA A 188 -18.76 -20.94 3.19
CA ALA A 188 -20.10 -21.15 3.71
C ALA A 188 -20.25 -20.82 5.21
N ASP A 189 -19.13 -20.81 5.96
CA ASP A 189 -19.09 -20.50 7.39
C ASP A 189 -18.75 -19.01 7.66
N PHE A 190 -18.64 -18.18 6.61
CA PHE A 190 -18.34 -16.77 6.77
C PHE A 190 -19.50 -16.01 7.40
N VAL A 191 -19.18 -15.14 8.35
CA VAL A 191 -20.15 -14.28 9.05
C VAL A 191 -19.93 -12.79 8.81
N TYR A 192 -18.76 -12.43 8.27
CA TYR A 192 -18.31 -11.07 8.00
C TYR A 192 -17.97 -10.86 6.52
N ILE A 193 -17.25 -11.78 5.88
CA ILE A 193 -16.95 -11.69 4.46
C ILE A 193 -18.24 -11.93 3.67
N GLY A 194 -18.57 -10.99 2.77
CA GLY A 194 -19.81 -11.05 1.98
C GLY A 194 -21.03 -10.41 2.67
N HIS A 195 -20.84 -9.85 3.87
CA HIS A 195 -21.87 -9.15 4.63
C HIS A 195 -21.51 -7.67 4.86
N ASP A 196 -22.52 -6.85 5.15
CA ASP A 196 -22.33 -5.44 5.45
C ASP A 196 -21.78 -5.24 6.87
N LEU A 197 -20.68 -4.49 6.96
CA LEU A 197 -20.07 -4.10 8.22
C LEU A 197 -19.83 -2.58 8.26
N PRO A 198 -20.00 -1.94 9.43
CA PRO A 198 -19.57 -0.57 9.61
C PRO A 198 -18.08 -0.44 9.32
N ARG A 199 -17.72 0.44 8.39
CA ARG A 199 -16.31 0.72 8.07
C ARG A 199 -15.60 1.35 9.26
N LEU A 200 -14.39 0.87 9.52
CA LEU A 200 -13.56 1.34 10.64
C LEU A 200 -13.14 2.81 10.48
N ASP A 201 -13.05 3.29 9.25
CA ASP A 201 -12.57 4.63 8.91
C ASP A 201 -13.69 5.67 8.72
N ILE A 202 -14.98 5.26 8.75
CA ILE A 202 -16.10 6.20 8.58
C ILE A 202 -16.21 7.21 9.73
N PRO A 203 -16.21 6.81 11.02
CA PRO A 203 -16.46 7.76 12.11
C PRO A 203 -15.56 8.99 12.05
N ALA A 204 -14.25 8.78 11.92
CA ALA A 204 -13.26 9.86 11.85
C ALA A 204 -13.40 10.73 10.60
N LYS A 205 -13.83 10.14 9.47
CA LYS A 205 -14.08 10.87 8.22
C LYS A 205 -15.38 11.68 8.26
N SER A 206 -16.36 11.24 9.05
CA SER A 206 -17.66 11.90 9.17
C SER A 206 -17.66 13.03 10.19
N ASP A 207 -16.87 12.92 11.27
CA ASP A 207 -16.78 13.96 12.31
C ASP A 207 -15.59 14.93 12.13
N GLY A 208 -14.75 14.70 11.12
CA GLY A 208 -13.59 15.54 10.81
C GLY A 208 -12.36 15.29 11.68
N SER A 209 -12.35 14.24 12.51
CA SER A 209 -11.18 13.85 13.32
C SER A 209 -10.12 13.05 12.55
N ALA A 210 -10.42 12.61 11.33
CA ALA A 210 -9.43 11.98 10.44
C ALA A 210 -8.32 12.98 10.09
N VAL A 211 -7.07 12.57 10.34
CA VAL A 211 -5.88 13.37 10.03
C VAL A 211 -5.32 12.93 8.67
N TYR A 212 -5.35 13.83 7.70
CA TYR A 212 -4.70 13.66 6.41
C TYR A 212 -3.30 14.27 6.43
N THR A 213 -2.48 13.97 5.42
CA THR A 213 -1.08 14.43 5.39
C THR A 213 -1.00 15.97 5.40
N GLN A 214 -1.95 16.66 4.77
CA GLN A 214 -2.02 18.14 4.79
C GLN A 214 -2.38 18.74 6.15
N ASP A 215 -2.94 17.96 7.07
CA ASP A 215 -3.35 18.43 8.39
C ASP A 215 -2.20 18.49 9.38
N PHE A 216 -1.08 17.80 9.08
CA PHE A 216 0.10 17.81 9.94
C PHE A 216 0.63 19.23 10.16
N ARG A 217 0.90 19.57 11.43
CA ARG A 217 1.52 20.82 11.86
C ARG A 217 2.56 20.50 12.93
N LEU A 218 3.80 20.27 12.52
CA LEU A 218 4.89 19.96 13.45
C LEU A 218 5.56 21.26 13.95
N PRO A 219 6.12 21.27 15.17
CA PRO A 219 6.92 22.40 15.65
C PRO A 219 8.06 22.73 14.67
N GLY A 220 8.13 23.97 14.22
CA GLY A 220 9.17 24.43 13.27
C GLY A 220 9.03 23.89 11.85
N MET A 221 7.90 23.27 11.49
CA MET A 221 7.66 22.74 10.15
C MET A 221 7.72 23.85 9.08
N LEU A 222 8.52 23.62 8.04
CA LEU A 222 8.58 24.48 6.86
C LEU A 222 7.68 23.92 5.75
N THR A 223 7.23 24.78 4.85
CA THR A 223 6.48 24.39 3.65
C THR A 223 7.38 24.46 2.42
N ALA A 224 7.44 23.40 1.63
CA ALA A 224 8.15 23.36 0.36
C ALA A 224 7.17 23.31 -0.81
N LEU A 225 7.32 24.21 -1.78
CA LEU A 225 6.59 24.16 -3.06
C LEU A 225 7.57 24.08 -4.22
N VAL A 226 7.28 23.18 -5.15
CA VAL A 226 8.15 22.95 -6.32
C VAL A 226 7.57 23.64 -7.56
N ALA A 227 8.40 24.42 -8.25
CA ALA A 227 8.16 24.84 -9.62
C ALA A 227 8.61 23.70 -10.55
N HIS A 228 7.74 23.26 -11.45
CA HIS A 228 8.01 22.20 -12.41
C HIS A 228 7.98 22.75 -13.85
N PRO A 229 8.74 22.15 -14.78
CA PRO A 229 8.60 22.45 -16.19
C PRO A 229 7.24 21.97 -16.71
N ARG A 230 6.77 22.57 -17.81
CA ARG A 230 5.48 22.20 -18.44
C ARG A 230 5.49 20.81 -19.08
N ARG A 231 6.66 20.29 -19.46
CA ARG A 231 6.80 19.01 -20.14
C ARG A 231 7.47 17.97 -19.25
N PHE A 232 6.91 16.76 -19.23
CA PHE A 232 7.54 15.62 -18.58
C PHE A 232 8.92 15.33 -19.17
N GLY A 233 9.91 15.10 -18.30
CA GLY A 233 11.30 14.82 -18.71
C GLY A 233 12.16 16.05 -18.99
N ALA A 234 11.59 17.26 -18.97
CA ALA A 234 12.38 18.48 -18.95
C ALA A 234 13.12 18.65 -17.61
N GLY A 235 14.30 19.26 -17.66
CA GLY A 235 15.13 19.57 -16.50
C GLY A 235 15.35 21.06 -16.32
N VAL A 236 16.10 21.45 -15.29
CA VAL A 236 16.49 22.85 -15.05
C VAL A 236 17.77 23.17 -15.83
N ALA A 237 17.72 24.16 -16.71
CA ALA A 237 18.91 24.67 -17.41
C ALA A 237 19.61 25.77 -16.57
N ARG A 238 18.81 26.73 -16.09
CA ARG A 238 19.28 27.87 -15.31
C ARG A 238 18.18 28.34 -14.36
N VAL A 239 18.58 28.83 -13.19
CA VAL A 239 17.69 29.46 -12.20
C VAL A 239 18.28 30.81 -11.82
N ASP A 240 17.44 31.85 -11.84
CA ASP A 240 17.64 33.07 -11.08
C ASP A 240 16.58 33.10 -9.95
N ASP A 241 17.06 32.96 -8.72
CA ASP A 241 16.25 32.87 -7.51
C ASP A 241 16.32 34.12 -6.64
N ALA A 242 16.97 35.20 -7.09
CA ALA A 242 17.21 36.39 -6.27
C ALA A 242 15.91 37.02 -5.77
N ALA A 243 14.90 37.14 -6.65
CA ALA A 243 13.59 37.68 -6.30
C ALA A 243 12.82 36.75 -5.33
N ALA A 244 12.98 35.43 -5.48
CA ALA A 244 12.38 34.45 -4.57
C ALA A 244 12.98 34.54 -3.16
N ARG A 245 14.32 34.63 -3.06
CA ARG A 245 15.03 34.77 -1.79
C ARG A 245 14.77 36.10 -1.08
N ALA A 246 14.41 37.14 -1.83
CA ALA A 246 14.05 38.44 -1.26
C ALA A 246 12.66 38.46 -0.59
N VAL A 247 11.83 37.44 -0.78
CA VAL A 247 10.53 37.32 -0.09
C VAL A 247 10.77 36.95 1.37
N ASP A 248 10.38 37.84 2.30
CA ASP A 248 10.53 37.58 3.74
C ASP A 248 9.85 36.27 4.14
N GLY A 249 10.63 35.38 4.76
CA GLY A 249 10.21 34.07 5.22
C GLY A 249 10.45 32.92 4.25
N VAL A 250 10.97 33.19 3.06
CA VAL A 250 11.69 32.17 2.29
C VAL A 250 12.97 31.81 3.04
N VAL A 251 13.15 30.52 3.29
CA VAL A 251 14.29 29.97 4.04
C VAL A 251 15.34 29.45 3.07
N GLU A 252 14.91 28.76 2.00
CA GLU A 252 15.85 28.16 1.04
C GLU A 252 15.20 28.02 -0.35
N VAL A 253 16.04 28.05 -1.39
CA VAL A 253 15.68 27.67 -2.76
C VAL A 253 16.65 26.59 -3.25
N LEU A 254 16.11 25.45 -3.67
CA LEU A 254 16.89 24.28 -4.07
C LEU A 254 16.56 23.85 -5.50
N THR A 255 17.58 23.69 -6.33
CA THR A 255 17.43 23.07 -7.65
C THR A 255 17.35 21.55 -7.51
N LEU A 256 16.28 20.97 -8.04
CA LEU A 256 16.04 19.53 -8.13
C LEU A 256 16.22 19.07 -9.60
N PRO A 257 16.43 17.76 -9.85
CA PRO A 257 16.49 17.26 -11.23
C PRO A 257 15.25 17.58 -12.07
N SER A 258 14.08 17.68 -11.44
CA SER A 258 12.77 17.86 -12.08
C SER A 258 12.08 19.20 -11.74
N GLY A 259 12.79 20.15 -11.14
CA GLY A 259 12.16 21.40 -10.68
C GLY A 259 13.03 22.28 -9.80
N VAL A 260 12.43 23.33 -9.24
CA VAL A 260 13.06 24.20 -8.25
C VAL A 260 12.13 24.28 -7.04
N ALA A 261 12.62 23.85 -5.87
CA ALA A 261 11.87 23.88 -4.62
C ALA A 261 12.12 25.21 -3.90
N VAL A 262 11.04 25.86 -3.45
CA VAL A 262 11.09 27.00 -2.52
C VAL A 262 10.59 26.52 -1.17
N VAL A 263 11.43 26.64 -0.15
CA VAL A 263 11.15 26.28 1.23
C VAL A 263 10.93 27.56 2.04
N ALA A 264 9.81 27.66 2.75
CA ALA A 264 9.46 28.85 3.53
C ALA A 264 8.76 28.49 4.84
N ARG A 265 8.57 29.49 5.72
CA ARG A 265 7.90 29.33 7.02
C ARG A 265 6.43 28.90 6.92
N ASP A 266 5.79 29.16 5.79
CA ASP A 266 4.38 28.85 5.54
C ASP A 266 4.09 28.71 4.03
N PHE A 267 2.90 28.20 3.71
CA PHE A 267 2.46 27.96 2.34
C PHE A 267 2.40 29.24 1.48
N TRP A 268 1.91 30.34 2.04
CA TRP A 268 1.69 31.56 1.25
C TRP A 268 3.02 32.20 0.87
N THR A 269 3.97 32.21 1.81
CA THR A 269 5.33 32.66 1.59
C THR A 269 6.06 31.76 0.58
N ALA A 270 5.95 30.43 0.72
CA ALA A 270 6.52 29.49 -0.25
C ALA A 270 5.94 29.72 -1.66
N ARG A 271 4.63 29.97 -1.75
CA ARG A 271 3.93 30.22 -3.02
C ARG A 271 4.43 31.48 -3.69
N LYS A 272 4.52 32.61 -2.95
CA LYS A 272 5.05 33.87 -3.46
C LYS A 272 6.49 33.74 -3.92
N GLY A 273 7.35 33.10 -3.12
CA GLY A 273 8.73 32.83 -3.50
C GLY A 273 8.82 31.99 -4.78
N ARG A 274 8.01 30.93 -4.88
CA ARG A 274 7.94 30.10 -6.10
C ARG A 274 7.49 30.89 -7.32
N GLU A 275 6.47 31.73 -7.19
CA GLU A 275 5.96 32.58 -8.28
C GLU A 275 6.96 33.66 -8.72
N ALA A 276 7.93 34.02 -7.86
CA ALA A 276 9.00 34.97 -8.17
C ALA A 276 10.25 34.35 -8.82
N LEU A 277 10.30 33.02 -8.97
CA LEU A 277 11.42 32.34 -9.63
C LEU A 277 11.47 32.67 -11.13
N ALA A 278 12.66 32.96 -11.62
CA ALA A 278 12.95 32.96 -13.06
C ALA A 278 13.72 31.69 -13.42
N VAL A 279 13.05 30.74 -14.09
CA VAL A 279 13.63 29.44 -14.45
C VAL A 279 13.63 29.24 -15.95
N GLU A 280 14.80 28.89 -16.48
CA GLU A 280 14.96 28.39 -17.84
C GLU A 280 15.00 26.86 -17.80
N TRP A 281 14.12 26.24 -18.57
CA TRP A 281 13.97 24.78 -18.61
C TRP A 281 14.71 24.19 -19.81
N ASP A 282 15.42 23.08 -19.59
CA ASP A 282 15.98 22.24 -20.65
C ASP A 282 14.94 21.21 -21.09
N GLU A 283 14.38 21.39 -22.30
CA GLU A 283 13.41 20.48 -22.90
C GLU A 283 14.02 19.46 -23.88
N THR A 284 15.36 19.31 -23.93
CA THR A 284 16.02 18.40 -24.88
C THR A 284 15.61 16.93 -24.70
N LYS A 285 15.33 16.52 -23.47
CA LYS A 285 14.84 15.17 -23.10
C LYS A 285 13.34 15.11 -22.83
N ALA A 286 12.62 16.20 -23.07
CA ALA A 286 11.21 16.28 -22.73
C ALA A 286 10.34 15.46 -23.70
N CYS A 287 9.26 14.88 -23.19
CA CYS A 287 8.25 14.22 -24.02
C CYS A 287 7.57 15.24 -24.94
N ARG A 288 7.54 14.94 -26.24
CA ARG A 288 6.89 15.76 -27.29
C ARG A 288 5.67 15.11 -27.93
N ARG A 289 5.34 13.88 -27.52
CA ARG A 289 4.18 13.16 -28.04
C ARG A 289 2.88 13.88 -27.68
N SER A 290 1.98 13.95 -28.64
CA SER A 290 0.59 14.33 -28.46
C SER A 290 -0.24 13.15 -27.94
N SER A 291 -1.50 13.41 -27.57
CA SER A 291 -2.45 12.34 -27.26
C SER A 291 -2.67 11.41 -28.46
N ASP A 292 -2.71 11.97 -29.67
CA ASP A 292 -2.91 11.20 -30.91
C ASP A 292 -1.74 10.25 -31.17
N ASP A 293 -0.49 10.73 -31.01
CA ASP A 293 0.71 9.89 -31.15
C ASP A 293 0.69 8.69 -30.17
N ILE A 294 0.17 8.91 -28.95
CA ILE A 294 0.08 7.85 -27.94
C ILE A 294 -1.03 6.86 -28.28
N LEU A 295 -2.19 7.33 -28.74
CA LEU A 295 -3.30 6.46 -29.14
C LEU A 295 -2.94 5.60 -30.37
N ASP A 296 -2.26 6.18 -31.37
CA ASP A 296 -1.77 5.43 -32.53
C ASP A 296 -0.75 4.34 -32.12
N GLN A 297 0.11 4.66 -31.16
CA GLN A 297 1.02 3.67 -30.58
C GLN A 297 0.24 2.54 -29.89
N TYR A 298 -0.83 2.85 -29.15
CA TYR A 298 -1.66 1.84 -28.48
C TYR A 298 -2.41 0.95 -29.47
N ARG A 299 -2.98 1.50 -30.55
CA ARG A 299 -3.61 0.70 -31.62
C ARG A 299 -2.62 -0.27 -32.26
N THR A 300 -1.41 0.20 -32.54
CA THR A 300 -0.33 -0.64 -33.10
C THR A 300 0.02 -1.80 -32.16
N LEU A 301 0.08 -1.55 -30.84
CA LEU A 301 0.35 -2.57 -29.83
C LEU A 301 -0.82 -3.54 -29.65
N ALA A 302 -2.06 -3.07 -29.69
CA ALA A 302 -3.26 -3.88 -29.55
C ALA A 302 -3.42 -4.91 -30.68
N ALA A 303 -2.90 -4.62 -31.87
CA ALA A 303 -2.86 -5.55 -32.99
C ALA A 303 -1.82 -6.68 -32.86
N GLN A 304 -0.98 -6.66 -31.83
CA GLN A 304 0.02 -7.69 -31.55
C GLN A 304 -0.48 -8.67 -30.48
N PRO A 305 0.05 -9.91 -30.41
CA PRO A 305 -0.26 -10.82 -29.33
C PRO A 305 0.00 -10.20 -27.95
N GLY A 306 -1.05 -10.10 -27.13
CA GLY A 306 -0.99 -9.58 -25.77
C GLY A 306 -0.53 -10.61 -24.75
N LEU A 307 -0.45 -10.18 -23.49
CA LEU A 307 -0.28 -11.10 -22.36
C LEU A 307 -1.54 -11.94 -22.17
N VAL A 308 -1.38 -13.26 -22.01
CA VAL A 308 -2.50 -14.16 -21.73
C VAL A 308 -2.99 -13.90 -20.31
N ALA A 309 -4.13 -13.23 -20.19
CA ALA A 309 -4.75 -12.95 -18.89
C ALA A 309 -5.38 -14.21 -18.27
N ARG A 310 -5.92 -15.10 -19.11
CA ARG A 310 -6.60 -16.35 -18.71
C ARG A 310 -6.63 -17.31 -19.90
N ALA A 311 -6.53 -18.61 -19.64
CA ALA A 311 -6.62 -19.66 -20.65
C ALA A 311 -7.52 -20.80 -20.16
N ASP A 312 -8.76 -20.84 -20.64
CA ASP A 312 -9.71 -21.92 -20.37
C ASP A 312 -10.07 -22.62 -21.69
N GLY A 313 -9.77 -23.91 -21.80
CA GLY A 313 -10.06 -24.70 -23.00
C GLY A 313 -9.36 -24.19 -24.26
N ASP A 314 -9.93 -24.52 -25.44
CA ASP A 314 -9.47 -24.06 -26.75
C ASP A 314 -10.34 -22.91 -27.26
N ALA A 315 -10.07 -21.70 -26.77
CA ALA A 315 -10.81 -20.51 -27.17
C ALA A 315 -10.63 -20.18 -28.67
N ALA A 316 -9.44 -20.44 -29.21
CA ALA A 316 -9.12 -20.17 -30.61
C ALA A 316 -9.94 -21.05 -31.56
N GLY A 317 -9.99 -22.36 -31.29
CA GLY A 317 -10.82 -23.30 -32.04
C GLY A 317 -12.31 -22.97 -31.94
N ALA A 318 -12.79 -22.61 -30.74
CA ALA A 318 -14.19 -22.22 -30.54
C ALA A 318 -14.57 -20.96 -31.34
N LEU A 319 -13.72 -19.92 -31.34
CA LEU A 319 -13.94 -18.71 -32.13
C LEU A 319 -13.89 -18.98 -33.64
N ALA A 320 -12.99 -19.84 -34.10
CA ALA A 320 -12.90 -20.21 -35.52
C ALA A 320 -14.13 -20.98 -36.03
N ALA A 321 -14.78 -21.76 -35.17
CA ALA A 321 -15.97 -22.54 -35.49
C ALA A 321 -17.29 -21.79 -35.24
N ALA A 322 -17.25 -20.58 -34.68
CA ALA A 322 -18.44 -19.84 -34.29
C ALA A 322 -19.27 -19.40 -35.51
N ALA A 323 -20.60 -19.57 -35.43
CA ALA A 323 -21.52 -19.12 -36.48
C ALA A 323 -21.60 -17.58 -36.59
N THR A 324 -21.24 -16.86 -35.53
CA THR A 324 -21.21 -15.39 -35.49
C THR A 324 -20.12 -14.93 -34.54
N THR A 325 -19.32 -13.98 -34.97
CA THR A 325 -18.30 -13.30 -34.17
C THR A 325 -18.59 -11.81 -34.15
N LEU A 326 -18.21 -11.16 -33.04
CA LEU A 326 -18.24 -9.70 -32.89
C LEU A 326 -16.85 -9.26 -32.47
N ASP A 327 -16.34 -8.24 -33.16
CA ASP A 327 -15.05 -7.64 -32.88
C ASP A 327 -15.22 -6.12 -32.77
N ALA A 328 -14.58 -5.50 -31.79
CA ALA A 328 -14.73 -4.08 -31.48
C ALA A 328 -13.52 -3.54 -30.72
N ASP A 329 -13.04 -2.37 -31.17
CA ASP A 329 -11.99 -1.61 -30.50
C ASP A 329 -12.60 -0.60 -29.53
N TYR A 330 -12.01 -0.53 -28.33
CA TYR A 330 -12.38 0.44 -27.30
C TYR A 330 -11.17 1.25 -26.90
N GLU A 331 -11.32 2.58 -26.91
CA GLU A 331 -10.26 3.51 -26.55
C GLU A 331 -10.65 4.34 -25.34
N PHE A 332 -9.70 4.50 -24.41
CA PHE A 332 -9.87 5.30 -23.21
C PHE A 332 -8.81 6.41 -23.19
N PRO A 333 -9.22 7.68 -23.03
CA PRO A 333 -8.26 8.77 -22.92
C PRO A 333 -7.52 8.70 -21.59
N TYR A 334 -6.42 9.46 -21.48
CA TYR A 334 -5.81 9.72 -20.18
C TYR A 334 -6.78 10.47 -19.27
N LEU A 335 -7.05 9.90 -18.10
CA LEU A 335 -7.87 10.51 -17.08
C LEU A 335 -7.00 11.10 -15.98
N ALA A 336 -7.38 12.28 -15.51
CA ALA A 336 -6.84 12.82 -14.29
C ALA A 336 -7.54 12.15 -13.10
N HIS A 337 -6.77 11.67 -12.12
CA HIS A 337 -7.32 11.16 -10.86
C HIS A 337 -8.14 12.23 -10.12
N ALA A 338 -7.78 13.51 -10.29
CA ALA A 338 -8.50 14.66 -9.74
C ALA A 338 -8.83 14.53 -8.24
N ALA A 339 -7.85 14.07 -7.46
CA ALA A 339 -8.00 13.90 -6.01
C ALA A 339 -8.30 15.25 -5.34
N MET A 340 -9.27 15.24 -4.42
CA MET A 340 -9.66 16.43 -3.64
C MET A 340 -8.53 16.91 -2.73
N GLU A 341 -7.78 15.99 -2.15
CA GLU A 341 -6.49 16.26 -1.51
C GLU A 341 -5.38 16.12 -2.58
N PRO A 342 -4.67 17.20 -2.94
CA PRO A 342 -3.50 17.10 -3.80
C PRO A 342 -2.39 16.23 -3.20
N MET A 343 -1.63 15.53 -4.06
CA MET A 343 -0.44 14.77 -3.66
C MET A 343 0.48 15.60 -2.77
N ASN A 344 0.79 15.09 -1.58
CA ASN A 344 1.58 15.82 -0.61
C ASN A 344 2.34 14.86 0.32
N ALA A 345 3.38 15.38 0.97
CA ALA A 345 4.20 14.62 1.90
C ALA A 345 4.73 15.53 3.00
N VAL A 346 4.88 14.96 4.19
CA VAL A 346 5.56 15.56 5.34
C VAL A 346 6.74 14.67 5.68
N ALA A 347 7.88 15.30 5.94
CA ALA A 347 9.08 14.59 6.35
C ALA A 347 9.68 15.25 7.59
N ARG A 348 10.08 14.44 8.56
CA ARG A 348 10.79 14.86 9.76
C ARG A 348 12.08 14.06 9.89
N PHE A 349 13.20 14.76 9.95
CA PHE A 349 14.49 14.16 10.21
C PHE A 349 14.93 14.48 11.63
N GLU A 350 15.02 13.45 12.49
CA GLU A 350 15.38 13.60 13.89
C GLU A 350 16.17 12.37 14.36
N ASN A 351 17.22 12.57 15.17
CA ASN A 351 18.04 11.50 15.74
C ASN A 351 18.59 10.48 14.71
N GLY A 352 18.90 10.95 13.50
CA GLY A 352 19.41 10.10 12.42
C GLY A 352 18.35 9.27 11.69
N ALA A 353 17.06 9.44 12.02
CA ALA A 353 15.95 8.78 11.35
C ALA A 353 15.11 9.78 10.55
N LEU A 354 14.68 9.38 9.35
CA LEU A 354 13.73 10.13 8.53
C LEU A 354 12.36 9.46 8.63
N GLU A 355 11.42 10.14 9.28
CA GLU A 355 10.02 9.75 9.30
C GLU A 355 9.27 10.51 8.21
N MET A 356 8.40 9.82 7.47
CA MET A 356 7.64 10.39 6.37
C MET A 356 6.18 9.98 6.47
N TRP A 357 5.30 10.96 6.24
CA TRP A 357 3.86 10.77 6.05
C TRP A 357 3.53 11.22 4.64
N TYR A 358 2.76 10.42 3.92
CA TYR A 358 2.40 10.69 2.54
C TYR A 358 1.05 10.08 2.23
N GLY A 359 0.29 10.80 1.40
CA GLY A 359 -1.03 10.43 0.88
C GLY A 359 -1.04 10.60 -0.63
#